data_AF-A0A1R3EZJ3-F1
#
_entry.id   AF-A0A1R3EZJ3-F1
#
_cell.length_a   1.000
_cell.length_b   1.000
_cell.length_c   1.000
_cell.angle_alpha   90.00
_cell.angle_beta   90.00
_cell.angle_gamma   90.00
#
_symmetry.space_group_name_H-M   'P 1'
#
loop_
_entity.id
_entity.type
_entity.pdbx_description
1 polymer ?
#
loop_
_entity_poly.entity_id
_entity_poly.type
_entity_poly.pdbx_seq_one_letter_code
_entity_poly.pdbx_strand_id
1 'polypeptide(L)'
;MLEISTIPEDVLLEMNLNEIRHIRDRLLAEADKLINLALDNGVDTAPFRQYRQALRDIPQTYSNPEDVVWPQKPSLPQASA
;
A
#
# COMPACT_ATOMS: atom_id res chain seq x y z
N MET A 1 -38.81 -14.27 -13.18
CA MET A 1 -37.71 -14.12 -12.19
C MET A 1 -36.42 -14.09 -12.98
N LEU A 2 -35.73 -12.95 -13.01
CA LEU A 2 -34.37 -12.91 -13.55
C LEU A 2 -33.47 -13.50 -12.47
N GLU A 3 -32.84 -14.64 -12.76
CA GLU A 3 -31.74 -15.15 -11.94
C GLU A 3 -30.62 -14.11 -11.99
N ILE A 4 -30.41 -13.43 -10.88
CA ILE A 4 -29.25 -12.56 -10.72
C ILE A 4 -28.05 -13.52 -10.70
N SER A 5 -27.35 -13.64 -11.83
CA SER A 5 -26.08 -14.34 -11.93
C SER A 5 -25.15 -13.78 -10.86
N THR A 6 -25.01 -14.50 -9.76
CA THR A 6 -24.21 -14.06 -8.63
C THR A 6 -22.78 -14.47 -8.93
N ILE A 7 -21.84 -13.51 -8.84
CA ILE A 7 -20.42 -13.80 -9.04
C ILE A 7 -19.99 -14.81 -7.95
N PRO A 8 -19.28 -15.90 -8.29
CA PRO A 8 -18.73 -16.82 -7.31
C PRO A 8 -17.83 -16.11 -6.29
N GLU A 9 -17.93 -16.51 -5.01
CA GLU A 9 -17.25 -15.84 -3.89
C GLU A 9 -15.71 -15.92 -4.00
N ASP A 10 -15.18 -17.02 -4.52
CA ASP A 10 -13.75 -17.21 -4.80
C ASP A 10 -13.25 -16.22 -5.87
N VAL A 11 -14.03 -16.00 -6.93
CA VAL A 11 -13.72 -15.01 -7.97
C VAL A 11 -13.73 -13.59 -7.38
N LEU A 12 -14.70 -13.27 -6.54
CA LEU A 12 -14.76 -11.97 -5.85
C LEU A 12 -13.55 -11.76 -4.93
N LEU A 13 -13.16 -12.78 -4.17
CA LEU A 13 -12.00 -12.75 -3.29
C LEU A 13 -10.71 -12.52 -4.06
N GLU A 14 -10.51 -13.22 -5.19
CA GLU A 14 -9.33 -13.03 -6.05
C GLU A 14 -9.27 -11.62 -6.65
N MET A 15 -10.40 -11.08 -7.11
CA MET A 15 -10.49 -9.71 -7.62
C MET A 15 -10.08 -8.70 -6.54
N ASN A 16 -10.57 -8.87 -5.32
CA ASN A 16 -10.24 -8.00 -4.20
C ASN A 16 -8.75 -8.10 -3.83
N LEU A 17 -8.16 -9.30 -3.81
CA LEU A 17 -6.72 -9.48 -3.57
C LEU A 17 -5.86 -8.82 -4.66
N ASN A 18 -6.31 -8.84 -5.91
CA ASN A 18 -5.62 -8.14 -6.99
C ASN A 18 -5.67 -6.63 -6.82
N GLU A 19 -6.80 -6.08 -6.37
CA GLU A 19 -6.90 -4.66 -6.03
C GLU A 19 -5.91 -4.26 -4.92
N ILE A 20 -5.82 -5.07 -3.85
CA ILE A 20 -4.84 -4.84 -2.77
C ILE A 20 -3.41 -4.83 -3.32
N ARG A 21 -3.05 -5.77 -4.20
CA ARG A 21 -1.72 -5.80 -4.84
C ARG A 21 -1.47 -4.54 -5.66
N HIS A 22 -2.45 -4.07 -6.43
CA HIS A 22 -2.33 -2.83 -7.20
C HIS A 22 -2.17 -1.59 -6.32
N ILE A 23 -2.93 -1.47 -5.23
CA ILE A 23 -2.76 -0.37 -4.27
C ILE A 23 -1.37 -0.42 -3.65
N ARG A 24 -0.93 -1.60 -3.19
CA ARG A 24 0.41 -1.81 -2.63
C ARG A 24 1.49 -1.36 -3.60
N ASP A 25 1.42 -1.76 -4.86
CA ASP A 25 2.46 -1.44 -5.85
C ASP A 25 2.54 0.07 -6.12
N ARG A 26 1.39 0.77 -6.15
CA ARG A 26 1.37 2.24 -6.24
C ARG A 26 2.03 2.89 -5.02
N LEU A 27 1.70 2.43 -3.82
CA LEU A 27 2.26 2.98 -2.57
C LEU A 27 3.76 2.68 -2.42
N LEU A 28 4.23 1.53 -2.90
CA LEU A 28 5.66 1.19 -2.93
C LEU A 28 6.44 2.15 -3.84
N ALA A 29 5.91 2.42 -5.04
CA ALA A 29 6.52 3.38 -5.96
C ALA A 29 6.54 4.80 -5.39
N GLU A 30 5.51 5.19 -4.66
CA GLU A 30 5.48 6.46 -3.94
C GLU A 30 6.51 6.50 -2.79
N ALA A 31 6.62 5.43 -2.01
CA ALA A 31 7.62 5.33 -0.95
C ALA A 31 9.05 5.43 -1.50
N ASP A 32 9.33 4.82 -2.67
CA ASP A 32 10.62 4.94 -3.35
C ASP A 32 10.92 6.40 -3.73
N LYS A 33 9.94 7.13 -4.25
CA LYS A 33 10.09 8.56 -4.52
C LYS A 33 10.38 9.36 -3.26
N LEU A 34 9.68 9.09 -2.15
CA LEU A 34 9.93 9.78 -0.88
C LEU A 34 11.33 9.50 -0.33
N ILE A 35 11.84 8.27 -0.47
CA ILE A 35 13.20 7.93 -0.08
C ILE A 35 14.20 8.75 -0.89
N ASN A 36 14.02 8.85 -2.21
CA ASN A 36 14.89 9.66 -3.07
C ASN A 36 14.81 11.15 -2.70
N LEU A 37 13.61 11.70 -2.52
CA LEU A 37 13.42 13.07 -2.04
C LEU A 37 14.08 13.33 -0.69
N ALA A 38 13.96 12.40 0.27
CA ALA A 38 14.62 12.52 1.56
C ALA A 38 16.15 12.54 1.43
N LEU A 39 16.72 11.67 0.56
CA LEU A 39 18.15 11.68 0.25
C LEU A 39 18.59 13.02 -0.37
N ASP A 40 17.86 13.50 -1.39
CA ASP A 40 18.18 14.73 -2.10
C ASP A 40 18.15 15.96 -1.17
N ASN A 41 17.29 15.94 -0.15
CA ASN A 41 17.15 17.01 0.83
C ASN A 41 18.01 16.79 2.10
N GLY A 42 18.80 15.72 2.18
CA GLY A 42 19.61 15.41 3.37
C GLY A 42 18.79 15.08 4.63
N VAL A 43 17.55 14.61 4.45
CA VAL A 43 16.61 14.23 5.51
C VAL A 43 16.75 12.73 5.82
N ASP A 44 16.46 12.33 7.07
CA ASP A 44 16.45 10.92 7.45
C ASP A 44 15.49 10.09 6.59
N THR A 45 16.03 9.03 5.98
CA THR A 45 15.27 8.11 5.12
C THR A 45 14.58 6.98 5.89
N ALA A 46 14.93 6.78 7.17
CA ALA A 46 14.48 5.63 7.94
C ALA A 46 12.95 5.51 8.02
N PRO A 47 12.16 6.57 8.28
CA PRO A 47 10.70 6.47 8.33
C PRO A 47 10.09 6.01 7.00
N PHE A 48 10.64 6.48 5.88
CA PHE A 48 10.17 6.11 4.54
C PHE A 48 10.52 4.66 4.19
N ARG A 49 11.70 4.18 4.62
CA ARG A 49 12.10 2.78 4.45
C ARG A 49 11.24 1.83 5.29
N GLN A 50 10.92 2.22 6.53
CA GLN A 50 10.01 1.46 7.41
C GLN A 50 8.60 1.40 6.81
N TYR A 51 8.08 2.52 6.33
CA TYR A 51 6.80 2.58 5.62
C TYR A 51 6.80 1.65 4.39
N ARG A 52 7.85 1.70 3.56
CA ARG A 52 7.98 0.81 2.40
C ARG A 52 8.01 -0.67 2.80
N GLN A 53 8.67 -1.01 3.90
CA GLN A 53 8.71 -2.39 4.38
C GLN A 53 7.33 -2.86 4.86
N ALA A 54 6.63 -2.05 5.66
CA ALA A 54 5.29 -2.35 6.12
C ALA A 54 4.31 -2.60 4.94
N LEU A 55 4.44 -1.85 3.83
CA LEU A 55 3.68 -2.10 2.61
C LEU A 55 4.00 -3.46 1.96
N ARG A 56 5.28 -3.89 1.95
CA ARG A 56 5.68 -5.19 1.38
C ARG A 56 5.13 -6.37 2.17
N ASP A 57 4.95 -6.17 3.47
CA ASP A 57 4.53 -7.23 4.39
C ASP A 57 3.00 -7.49 4.32
N ILE A 58 2.21 -6.57 3.75
CA ILE A 58 0.74 -6.66 3.65
C ILE A 58 0.22 -8.02 3.11
N PRO A 59 0.70 -8.55 1.97
CA PRO A 59 0.21 -9.83 1.44
C PRO A 59 0.58 -11.05 2.31
N GLN A 60 1.54 -10.92 3.22
CA GLN A 60 1.93 -11.97 4.16
C GLN A 60 1.13 -11.88 5.47
N THR A 61 0.69 -10.66 5.83
CA THR A 61 -0.05 -10.38 7.07
C THR A 61 -1.55 -10.63 6.93
N TYR A 62 -2.13 -10.37 5.76
CA TYR A 62 -3.58 -10.45 5.56
C TYR A 62 -3.94 -11.50 4.52
N SER A 63 -4.84 -12.41 4.86
CA SER A 63 -5.42 -13.39 3.93
C SER A 63 -6.78 -12.94 3.38
N ASN A 64 -7.44 -12.01 4.07
CA ASN A 64 -8.71 -11.41 3.65
C ASN A 64 -8.48 -9.93 3.27
N PRO A 65 -8.87 -9.50 2.05
CA PRO A 65 -8.81 -8.11 1.62
C PRO A 65 -9.48 -7.11 2.55
N GLU A 66 -10.57 -7.49 3.21
CA GLU A 66 -11.34 -6.58 4.09
C GLU A 66 -10.61 -6.25 5.40
N ASP A 67 -9.66 -7.10 5.81
CA ASP A 67 -8.89 -6.92 7.04
C ASP A 67 -7.63 -6.03 6.83
N VAL A 68 -7.32 -5.66 5.59
CA VAL A 68 -6.07 -4.95 5.26
C VAL A 68 -6.05 -3.56 5.89
N VAL A 69 -5.12 -3.35 6.82
CA VAL A 69 -4.79 -2.03 7.37
C VAL A 69 -3.52 -1.49 6.72
N TRP A 70 -3.63 -0.33 6.08
CA TRP A 70 -2.51 0.36 5.45
C TRP A 70 -1.67 1.15 6.47
N PRO A 71 -0.34 1.06 6.40
CA PRO A 71 0.53 1.85 7.28
C PRO A 71 0.35 3.34 7.01
N GLN A 72 0.52 4.16 8.04
CA GLN A 72 0.44 5.61 7.89
C GLN A 72 1.64 6.13 7.11
N LYS A 73 1.37 6.93 6.09
CA LYS A 73 2.41 7.52 5.23
C LYS A 73 3.16 8.62 5.98
N PRO A 74 4.51 8.57 6.06
CA PRO A 74 5.30 9.63 6.66
C PRO A 74 5.31 10.89 5.79
N SER A 75 5.42 12.06 6.43
CA SER A 75 5.58 13.36 5.76
C SER A 75 7.05 13.78 5.73
N LEU A 76 7.47 14.39 4.62
CA LEU A 76 8.74 15.12 4.60
C LEU A 76 8.66 16.33 5.55
N PRO A 77 9.77 16.73 6.19
CA PRO A 77 9.84 17.99 6.92
C PRO A 77 9.46 19.13 5.99
N GLN A 78 8.58 20.02 6.44
CA GLN A 78 8.31 21.26 5.72
C GLN A 78 9.53 22.17 5.87
N ALA A 79 10.00 22.75 4.75
CA ALA A 79 10.94 23.85 4.83
C ALA A 79 10.28 24.96 5.67
N SER A 80 10.94 25.34 6.77
CA SER A 80 10.51 26.54 7.51
C SER A 80 10.69 27.72 6.56
N ALA A 81 9.59 28.39 6.24
CA ALA A 81 9.56 29.59 5.40
C ALA A 81 10.29 30.76 6.08
#